data_AF-A0A8E2F932-F1
#
_entry.id   AF-A0A8E2F932-F1
#
_cell.length_a   1.000
_cell.length_b   1.000
_cell.length_c   1.000
_cell.angle_alpha   90.00
_cell.angle_beta   90.00
_cell.angle_gamma   90.00
#
_symmetry.space_group_name_H-M   'P 1'
#
loop_
_entity.id
_entity.type
_entity.pdbx_description
1 polymer ?
#
loop_
_entity_poly.entity_id
_entity_poly.type
_entity_poly.pdbx_seq_one_letter_code
_entity_poly.pdbx_strand_id
1 'polypeptide(L)'
;MGGGGEKLPGQYMGWWGSLGSPPQKGITTYSLSPNRQRPLAGTLHAAIFNTFRRTRHQILYWAPPLIIAYSTMHWAIERNEYLNSKPGRAEFAEGEE
;
A
#
# COMPACT_ATOMS: atom_id res chain seq x y z
N MET A 1 -22.89 -20.96 -16.55
CA MET A 1 -21.86 -19.93 -16.30
C MET A 1 -22.03 -18.83 -17.35
N GLY A 2 -22.40 -17.59 -17.06
CA GLY A 2 -22.73 -16.92 -15.81
C GLY A 2 -23.56 -15.66 -16.07
N GLY A 3 -24.14 -15.13 -14.99
CA GLY A 3 -24.35 -13.69 -14.73
C GLY A 3 -25.28 -12.84 -15.60
N GLY A 4 -25.99 -13.36 -16.59
CA GLY A 4 -26.99 -12.60 -17.37
C GLY A 4 -28.38 -12.56 -16.72
N GLY A 5 -28.46 -12.36 -15.41
CA GLY A 5 -29.74 -12.28 -14.70
C GLY A 5 -30.46 -10.94 -14.89
N GLU A 6 -31.71 -10.88 -14.44
CA GLU A 6 -32.48 -9.64 -14.35
C GLU A 6 -31.74 -8.60 -13.50
N LYS A 7 -31.71 -7.34 -13.94
CA LYS A 7 -31.02 -6.27 -13.20
C LYS A 7 -31.79 -6.00 -11.91
N LEU A 8 -31.23 -6.45 -10.79
CA LEU A 8 -31.79 -6.18 -9.47
C LEU A 8 -31.42 -4.74 -9.02
N PRO A 9 -32.28 -4.06 -8.25
CA PRO A 9 -31.92 -2.79 -7.65
C PRO A 9 -30.67 -2.95 -6.76
N GLY A 10 -29.68 -2.07 -6.96
CA GLY A 10 -28.38 -2.14 -6.27
C GLY A 10 -27.28 -2.91 -7.01
N GLN A 11 -27.55 -3.45 -8.21
CA GLN A 11 -26.54 -4.13 -9.02
C GLN A 11 -25.80 -3.16 -9.96
N TYR A 12 -24.51 -2.95 -9.70
CA TYR A 12 -23.65 -2.04 -10.49
C TYR A 12 -22.72 -2.73 -11.49
N MET A 13 -22.73 -4.07 -11.56
CA MET A 13 -21.89 -4.86 -12.46
C MET A 13 -22.68 -6.04 -13.04
N GLY A 14 -22.63 -6.20 -14.36
CA GLY A 14 -23.24 -7.32 -15.09
C GLY A 14 -22.23 -8.40 -15.50
N TRP A 15 -22.54 -9.16 -16.56
CA TRP A 15 -21.68 -10.24 -17.07
C TRP A 15 -20.99 -9.86 -18.38
N TRP A 16 -20.18 -10.78 -18.92
CA TRP A 16 -19.65 -10.67 -20.29
C TRP A 16 -20.79 -10.39 -21.28
N GLY A 17 -20.65 -9.30 -22.05
CA GLY A 17 -21.67 -8.81 -22.97
C GLY A 17 -22.66 -7.79 -22.38
N SER A 18 -22.73 -7.64 -21.05
CA SER A 18 -23.66 -6.74 -20.36
C SER A 18 -23.10 -6.13 -19.08
N LEU A 19 -21.81 -5.78 -19.06
CA LEU A 19 -21.04 -5.30 -17.90
C LEU A 19 -21.67 -4.13 -17.12
N GLY A 20 -22.54 -3.33 -17.75
CA GLY A 20 -23.16 -2.15 -17.14
C GLY A 20 -22.33 -0.87 -17.30
N SER A 21 -21.23 -0.92 -18.05
CA SER A 21 -20.45 0.26 -18.41
C SER A 21 -21.18 1.13 -19.45
N PRO A 22 -20.84 2.42 -19.57
CA PRO A 22 -21.25 3.25 -20.70
C PRO A 22 -20.90 2.60 -22.05
N PRO A 23 -21.68 2.87 -23.11
CA PRO A 23 -21.38 2.36 -24.45
C PRO A 23 -20.06 2.94 -24.96
N GLN A 24 -19.18 2.08 -25.48
CA GLN A 24 -17.88 2.46 -26.04
C GLN A 24 -17.92 2.34 -27.57
N LYS A 25 -17.50 3.38 -28.30
CA LYS A 25 -17.44 3.39 -29.77
C LYS A 25 -16.15 4.08 -30.22
N GLY A 26 -15.48 3.53 -31.23
CA GLY A 26 -14.29 4.12 -31.84
C GLY A 26 -12.95 3.83 -31.14
N ILE A 27 -12.94 2.93 -30.15
CA ILE A 27 -11.70 2.49 -29.49
C ILE A 27 -11.24 1.19 -30.16
N THR A 28 -10.01 1.17 -30.67
CA THR A 28 -9.39 -0.03 -31.27
C THR A 28 -8.17 -0.42 -30.45
N THR A 29 -8.16 -1.66 -29.96
CA THR A 29 -7.08 -2.20 -29.12
C THR A 29 -6.30 -3.24 -29.91
N TYR A 30 -4.98 -3.10 -29.95
CA TYR A 30 -4.07 -4.05 -30.59
C TYR A 30 -3.24 -4.77 -29.54
N SER A 31 -2.97 -6.06 -29.75
CA SER A 31 -2.12 -6.86 -28.89
C SER A 31 -1.27 -7.83 -29.71
N LEU A 32 -0.12 -8.21 -29.17
CA LEU A 32 0.76 -9.24 -29.74
C LEU A 32 0.66 -10.50 -28.90
N SER A 33 0.64 -11.67 -29.56
CA SER A 33 0.71 -12.97 -28.87
C SER A 33 1.91 -13.00 -27.90
N PRO A 34 1.71 -13.44 -26.63
CA PRO A 34 2.79 -13.52 -25.64
C PRO A 34 3.99 -14.35 -26.11
N ASN A 35 3.76 -15.41 -26.91
CA ASN A 35 4.80 -16.28 -27.45
C ASN A 35 5.73 -15.57 -28.46
N ARG A 36 5.34 -14.38 -28.93
CA ARG A 36 6.14 -13.54 -29.83
C ARG A 36 6.81 -12.36 -29.11
N GLN A 37 6.66 -12.26 -27.80
CA GLN A 37 7.27 -11.21 -26.98
C GLN A 37 8.40 -11.78 -26.13
N ARG A 38 9.37 -10.92 -25.76
CA ARG A 38 10.37 -11.25 -24.74
C ARG A 38 9.79 -10.89 -23.37
N PRO A 39 9.45 -11.86 -22.51
CA PRO A 39 8.63 -11.60 -21.31
C PRO A 39 9.30 -10.68 -20.28
N LEU A 40 10.63 -10.64 -20.24
CA LEU A 40 11.41 -9.83 -19.30
C LEU A 40 12.20 -8.70 -19.98
N ALA A 41 11.84 -8.31 -21.20
CA ALA A 41 12.53 -7.21 -21.86
C ALA A 41 12.35 -5.90 -21.07
N GLY A 42 13.47 -5.27 -20.72
CA GLY A 42 13.48 -3.97 -20.03
C GLY A 42 13.10 -4.01 -18.55
N THR A 43 12.87 -5.19 -17.96
CA THR A 43 12.41 -5.30 -16.56
C THR A 43 13.41 -4.77 -15.55
N LEU A 44 14.73 -4.97 -15.75
CA LEU A 44 15.75 -4.44 -14.83
C LEU A 44 15.77 -2.90 -14.81
N HIS A 45 15.80 -2.28 -15.99
CA HIS A 45 15.76 -0.83 -16.10
C HIS A 45 14.46 -0.27 -15.51
N ALA A 46 13.31 -0.87 -15.84
CA ALA A 46 12.03 -0.47 -15.27
C ALA A 46 12.00 -0.70 -13.75
N ALA A 47 12.47 -1.83 -13.25
CA ALA A 47 12.46 -2.16 -11.82
C ALA A 47 13.28 -1.18 -10.99
N ILE A 48 14.36 -0.61 -11.54
CA ILE A 48 15.14 0.39 -10.81
C ILE A 48 14.48 1.77 -10.94
N PHE A 49 14.35 2.29 -12.15
CA PHE A 49 13.95 3.68 -12.35
C PHE A 49 12.46 3.93 -12.11
N ASN A 50 11.58 3.02 -12.53
CA ASN A 50 10.15 3.16 -12.30
C ASN A 50 9.80 2.95 -10.82
N THR A 51 10.46 2.02 -10.13
CA THR A 51 10.24 1.81 -8.69
C THR A 51 10.70 3.03 -7.91
N PHE A 52 11.92 3.54 -8.15
CA PHE A 52 12.38 4.77 -7.50
C PHE A 52 11.42 5.94 -7.76
N ARG A 53 11.01 6.14 -9.02
CA ARG A 53 10.04 7.18 -9.40
C ARG A 53 8.72 7.01 -8.66
N ARG A 54 8.19 5.80 -8.50
CA ARG A 54 6.93 5.55 -7.78
C ARG A 54 7.10 5.78 -6.27
N THR A 55 8.18 5.28 -5.68
CA THR A 55 8.46 5.42 -4.25
C THR A 55 8.63 6.89 -3.86
N ARG A 56 9.38 7.69 -4.63
CA ARG A 56 9.58 9.12 -4.31
C ARG A 56 8.28 9.93 -4.29
N HIS A 57 7.26 9.53 -5.06
CA HIS A 57 5.97 10.23 -5.10
C HIS A 57 5.09 9.89 -3.90
N GLN A 58 5.40 8.82 -3.18
CA GLN A 58 4.60 8.33 -2.06
C GLN A 58 5.34 8.36 -0.71
N ILE A 59 6.66 8.52 -0.72
CA ILE A 59 7.52 8.43 0.46
C ILE A 59 7.07 9.34 1.59
N LEU A 60 6.60 10.55 1.28
CA LEU A 60 6.18 11.53 2.30
C LEU A 60 4.83 11.21 2.94
N TYR A 61 4.02 10.32 2.37
CA TYR A 61 2.74 9.95 2.98
C TYR A 61 2.91 8.88 4.06
N TRP A 62 3.89 7.99 3.92
CA TRP A 62 4.07 6.86 4.84
C TRP A 62 5.35 6.94 5.67
N ALA A 63 6.45 7.50 5.15
CA ALA A 63 7.71 7.52 5.89
C ALA A 63 7.64 8.43 7.13
N PRO A 64 7.08 9.66 7.08
CA PRO A 64 6.97 10.49 8.28
C PRO A 64 6.20 9.83 9.43
N PRO A 65 4.97 9.27 9.25
CA PRO A 65 4.28 8.62 10.35
C PRO A 65 5.02 7.36 10.86
N LEU A 66 5.70 6.59 9.99
CA LEU A 66 6.50 5.45 10.44
C LEU A 66 7.72 5.86 11.26
N ILE A 67 8.42 6.92 10.84
CA ILE A 67 9.58 7.45 11.58
C ILE A 67 9.14 7.92 12.97
N ILE A 68 8.05 8.69 13.05
CA ILE A 68 7.50 9.19 14.32
C ILE A 68 7.07 8.04 15.23
N ALA A 69 6.38 7.03 14.68
CA ALA A 69 5.94 5.87 15.45
C ALA A 69 7.14 5.10 16.01
N TYR A 70 8.15 4.86 15.17
CA TYR A 70 9.35 4.15 15.58
C TYR A 70 10.15 4.91 16.64
N SER A 71 10.35 6.23 16.47
CA SER A 71 11.07 7.04 17.45
C SER A 71 10.33 7.11 18.79
N THR A 72 9.01 7.26 18.77
CA THR A 72 8.19 7.30 19.99
C THR A 72 8.23 5.97 20.71
N MET A 73 8.13 4.87 19.98
CA MET A 73 8.22 3.52 20.54
C MET A 73 9.59 3.27 21.18
N HIS A 74 10.68 3.65 20.49
CA HIS A 74 12.04 3.50 21.01
C HIS A 74 12.22 4.27 22.33
N TRP A 75 11.81 5.54 22.34
CA TRP A 75 11.83 6.37 23.56
C TRP A 75 11.01 5.75 24.69
N ALA A 76 9.80 5.24 24.38
CA ALA A 76 8.94 4.62 25.39
C ALA A 76 9.56 3.36 26.00
N ILE A 77 10.24 2.54 25.19
CA ILE A 77 10.94 1.34 25.65
C ILE A 77 12.10 1.72 26.58
N GLU A 78 12.99 2.61 26.14
CA GLU A 78 14.14 3.05 26.94
C GLU A 78 13.69 3.70 28.26
N ARG A 79 12.64 4.54 28.20
CA ARG A 79 12.08 5.18 29.39
C ARG A 79 11.49 4.15 30.34
N ASN A 80 10.79 3.13 29.83
CA ASN A 80 10.21 2.07 30.64
C ASN A 80 11.29 1.23 31.33
N GLU A 81 12.34 0.84 30.59
CA GLU A 81 13.47 0.10 31.14
C GLU A 81 14.21 0.91 32.21
N TYR A 82 14.44 2.20 31.97
CA TYR A 82 15.08 3.08 32.94
C TYR A 82 14.24 3.25 34.21
N LEU A 83 12.93 3.47 34.10
CA LEU A 83 12.05 3.59 35.28
C LEU A 83 12.02 2.30 36.13
N ASN A 84 12.09 1.13 35.49
CA ASN A 84 12.15 -0.16 36.20
C ASN A 84 13.55 -0.53 36.70
N SER A 85 14.59 0.23 36.33
CA SER A 85 15.95 0.04 36.80
C SER A 85 16.11 0.45 38.27
N LYS A 86 17.25 0.09 38.89
CA LYS A 86 17.58 0.52 40.26
C LYS A 86 17.72 2.05 40.39
N PRO A 87 18.51 2.75 39.53
CA PRO A 87 18.62 4.20 39.62
C PRO A 87 17.29 4.91 39.32
N GLY A 88 16.53 4.44 38.32
CA GLY A 88 15.23 5.05 38.02
C GLY A 88 14.23 4.90 39.16
N ARG A 89 14.22 3.76 39.88
CA ARG A 89 13.41 3.63 41.10
C ARG A 89 13.88 4.57 42.21
N ALA A 90 15.18 4.74 42.41
CA ALA A 90 15.69 5.65 43.45
C ALA A 90 15.33 7.13 43.14
N GLU A 91 15.39 7.54 41.87
CA GLU A 91 15.11 8.92 41.46
C GLU A 91 13.61 9.27 41.44
N PHE A 92 12.73 8.30 41.14
CA PHE A 92 11.30 8.55 40.96
C PHE A 92 10.40 7.98 42.08
N ALA A 93 10.92 7.19 43.03
CA ALA A 93 10.14 6.66 44.14
C ALA A 93 9.86 7.67 45.27
N GLU A 94 10.67 8.73 45.40
CA GLU A 94 10.50 9.77 46.44
C GLU A 94 9.61 10.95 46.01
N GLY A 95 9.15 10.97 44.75
CA GLY A 95 8.34 12.06 44.18
C GLY A 95 6.82 11.83 44.14
N GLU A 96 6.34 10.72 44.74
CA GLU A 96 4.90 10.37 44.84
C GLU A 96 4.27 10.65 46.22
N GLU A 97 4.87 11.52 47.05
CA GLU A 97 4.21 12.14 48.23
C GLU A 97 3.74 13.57 47.96
#